data_AF-A0A4V2YWZ1-F1
#
_entry.id   AF-A0A4V2YWZ1-F1
#
_cell.length_a   1.000
_cell.length_b   1.000
_cell.length_c   1.000
_cell.angle_alpha   90.00
_cell.angle_beta   90.00
_cell.angle_gamma   90.00
#
_symmetry.space_group_name_H-M   'P 1'
#
loop_
_entity.id
_entity.type
_entity.pdbx_description
1 polymer ?
#
loop_
_entity_poly.entity_id
_entity_poly.type
_entity_poly.pdbx_seq_one_letter_code
_entity_poly.pdbx_strand_id
1 'polypeptide(L)'
;MDLESQLRLKQDVPEVGEFLSSISGSLVHRDTDSKGLYWAAIPSASSTSRPFIARIAWTAYPHAAPSVLFADEVGGATTDPESWPAAPGYRAPNDICKPFTAEGQALHSEWRTGPHAWRSAGNPFLHVVETICGDLARADGRRAA
;
A
#
# COMPACT_ATOMS: atom_id res chain seq x y z
N MET A 1 8.98 -10.89 -11.05
CA MET A 1 9.34 -9.49 -11.36
C MET A 1 10.71 -9.48 -12.01
N ASP A 2 10.88 -8.72 -13.10
CA ASP A 2 12.15 -8.60 -13.83
C ASP A 2 13.22 -7.81 -13.04
N LEU A 3 14.45 -7.79 -13.56
CA LEU A 3 15.60 -7.12 -12.92
C LEU A 3 15.45 -5.60 -12.93
N GLU A 4 14.90 -5.02 -14.00
CA GLU A 4 14.74 -3.56 -14.10
C GLU A 4 13.79 -3.03 -13.02
N SER A 5 12.64 -3.69 -12.86
CA SER A 5 11.67 -3.39 -11.80
C SER A 5 12.30 -3.48 -10.41
N GLN A 6 13.11 -4.51 -10.17
CA GLN A 6 13.83 -4.68 -8.89
C GLN A 6 14.83 -3.56 -8.62
N LEU A 7 15.61 -3.15 -9.63
CA LEU A 7 16.58 -2.06 -9.50
C LEU A 7 15.88 -0.73 -9.21
N ARG A 8 14.78 -0.43 -9.91
CA ARG A 8 14.00 0.79 -9.69
C ARG A 8 13.32 0.79 -8.31
N LEU A 9 12.72 -0.32 -7.89
CA LEU A 9 12.18 -0.43 -6.53
C LEU A 9 13.27 -0.17 -5.48
N LYS A 10 14.45 -0.77 -5.64
CA LYS A 10 15.57 -0.57 -4.71
C LYS A 10 16.01 0.89 -4.63
N GLN A 11 15.91 1.65 -5.72
CA GLN A 11 16.20 3.09 -5.74
C GLN A 11 15.17 3.91 -4.98
N ASP A 12 13.89 3.54 -5.07
CA ASP A 12 12.76 4.31 -4.51
C ASP A 12 12.43 3.96 -3.04
N VAL A 13 12.78 2.75 -2.60
CA VAL A 13 12.54 2.25 -1.23
C VAL A 13 13.08 3.15 -0.11
N PRO A 14 14.31 3.71 -0.18
CA PRO A 14 14.83 4.55 0.88
C PRO A 14 13.92 5.74 1.23
N GLU A 15 13.41 6.45 0.22
CA GLU A 15 12.52 7.60 0.42
C GLU A 15 11.20 7.20 1.09
N VAL A 16 10.66 6.03 0.74
CA VAL A 16 9.46 5.47 1.39
C VAL A 16 9.73 5.16 2.87
N GLY A 17 10.90 4.59 3.16
CA GLY A 17 11.34 4.31 4.52
C GLY A 17 11.53 5.58 5.36
N GLU A 18 12.12 6.63 4.78
CA GLU A 18 12.28 7.94 5.41
C GLU A 18 10.92 8.59 5.71
N PHE A 19 10.00 8.59 4.73
CA PHE A 19 8.64 9.09 4.91
C PHE A 19 7.92 8.38 6.06
N LEU A 20 7.89 7.04 6.05
CA LEU A 20 7.23 6.27 7.11
C LEU A 20 7.88 6.52 8.48
N SER A 21 9.20 6.59 8.54
CA SER A 21 9.92 6.90 9.78
C SER A 21 9.55 8.28 10.33
N SER A 22 9.35 9.27 9.46
CA SER A 22 8.95 10.63 9.85
C SER A 22 7.59 10.71 10.56
N ILE A 23 6.72 9.72 10.31
CA ILE A 23 5.41 9.60 10.95
C ILE A 23 5.37 8.49 12.01
N SER A 24 6.52 7.99 12.48
CA SER A 24 6.62 6.86 13.43
C SER A 24 6.12 5.51 12.89
N GLY A 25 6.04 5.36 11.57
CA GLY A 25 5.83 4.08 10.89
C GLY A 25 7.15 3.40 10.50
N SER A 26 7.04 2.28 9.79
CA SER A 26 8.21 1.58 9.24
C SER A 26 7.89 0.84 7.96
N LEU A 27 8.91 0.68 7.12
CA LEU A 27 8.87 -0.18 5.94
C LEU A 27 9.65 -1.47 6.21
N VAL A 28 9.03 -2.61 5.95
CA VAL A 28 9.64 -3.92 6.17
C VAL A 28 9.64 -4.74 4.88
N HIS A 29 10.76 -5.38 4.61
CA HIS A 29 10.92 -6.40 3.56
C HIS A 29 11.66 -7.57 4.19
N ARG A 30 11.02 -8.75 4.28
CA ARG A 30 11.61 -9.94 4.87
C ARG A 30 12.41 -10.71 3.83
N ASP A 31 13.39 -11.49 4.27
CA ASP A 31 14.17 -12.35 3.36
C ASP A 31 13.31 -13.39 2.63
N THR A 32 12.17 -13.76 3.22
CA THR A 32 11.19 -14.69 2.65
C THR A 32 10.20 -14.03 1.70
N ASP A 33 10.15 -12.70 1.63
CA ASP A 33 9.22 -11.99 0.78
C ASP A 33 9.65 -12.04 -0.68
N SER A 34 8.67 -12.04 -1.60
CA SER A 34 8.98 -11.90 -3.01
C SER A 34 9.57 -10.51 -3.28
N LYS A 35 10.41 -10.38 -4.31
CA LYS A 35 11.19 -9.15 -4.58
C LYS A 35 10.35 -7.86 -4.76
N GLY A 36 9.06 -7.99 -5.06
CA GLY A 36 8.14 -6.86 -5.20
C GLY A 36 7.22 -6.63 -4.00
N LEU A 37 7.38 -7.39 -2.91
CA LEU A 37 6.48 -7.36 -1.77
C LEU A 37 7.12 -6.60 -0.60
N TYR A 38 6.39 -5.64 -0.05
CA TYR A 38 6.78 -4.84 1.10
C TYR A 38 5.62 -4.71 2.08
N TRP A 39 5.95 -4.49 3.34
CA TRP A 39 4.98 -4.25 4.41
C TRP A 39 5.19 -2.84 4.95
N ALA A 40 4.16 -2.01 4.91
CA ALA A 40 4.19 -0.69 5.54
C ALA A 40 3.41 -0.77 6.86
N ALA A 41 4.11 -0.58 7.99
CA ALA A 41 3.49 -0.39 9.28
C ALA A 41 3.17 1.11 9.44
N ILE A 42 1.89 1.44 9.44
CA ILE A 42 1.40 2.82 9.47
C ILE A 42 0.70 3.05 10.82
N PRO A 43 1.09 4.07 11.59
CA PRO A 43 0.48 4.32 12.89
C PRO A 43 -0.99 4.68 12.73
N SER A 44 -1.79 4.24 13.70
CA SER A 44 -3.17 4.69 13.82
C SER A 44 -3.21 6.10 14.41
N ALA A 45 -4.27 6.86 14.09
CA ALA A 45 -4.53 8.16 14.70
C ALA A 45 -4.73 8.07 16.22
N SER A 46 -5.22 6.92 16.72
CA SER A 46 -5.29 6.64 18.15
C SER A 46 -3.99 6.01 18.64
N SER A 47 -3.33 6.64 19.61
CA SER A 47 -2.10 6.13 20.24
C SER A 47 -2.30 4.78 20.97
N THR A 48 -3.54 4.39 21.24
CA THR A 48 -3.88 3.10 21.88
C THR A 48 -4.18 1.99 20.88
N SER A 49 -4.33 2.32 19.60
CA SER A 49 -4.65 1.34 18.56
C SER A 49 -3.38 0.79 17.93
N ARG A 50 -3.41 -0.51 17.59
CA ARG A 50 -2.32 -1.14 16.84
C ARG A 50 -2.15 -0.46 15.48
N PRO A 51 -0.92 -0.38 14.94
CA PRO A 51 -0.70 0.12 13.59
C PRO A 51 -1.48 -0.70 12.56
N PHE A 52 -1.77 -0.08 11.42
CA PHE A 52 -2.24 -0.79 10.25
C PHE A 52 -1.04 -1.36 9.50
N ILE A 53 -1.10 -2.62 9.10
CA ILE A 53 -0.04 -3.28 8.34
C ILE A 53 -0.52 -3.44 6.90
N ALA A 54 -0.03 -2.59 6.00
CA ALA A 54 -0.34 -2.69 4.57
C ALA A 54 0.66 -3.61 3.87
N ARG A 55 0.17 -4.67 3.23
CA ARG A 55 0.92 -5.54 2.32
C ARG A 55 0.84 -4.96 0.92
N ILE A 56 1.97 -4.48 0.40
CA ILE A 56 2.08 -3.82 -0.90
C ILE A 56 2.88 -4.73 -1.83
N ALA A 57 2.25 -5.27 -2.86
CA ALA A 57 2.83 -6.28 -3.74
C ALA A 57 2.82 -5.82 -5.21
N TRP A 58 4.00 -5.63 -5.76
CA TRP A 58 4.22 -5.27 -7.15
C TRP A 58 4.52 -6.50 -8.00
N THR A 59 3.94 -6.56 -9.21
CA THR A 59 4.26 -7.57 -10.22
C THR A 59 5.26 -7.05 -11.26
N ALA A 60 5.16 -5.75 -11.59
CA ALA A 60 6.08 -4.97 -12.43
C ALA A 60 6.16 -3.53 -11.89
N TYR A 61 7.33 -2.90 -11.94
CA TYR A 61 7.55 -1.55 -11.41
C TYR A 61 8.41 -0.71 -12.37
N PRO A 62 8.09 0.58 -12.60
CA PRO A 62 7.00 1.39 -12.05
C PRO A 62 5.71 1.34 -12.88
N HIS A 63 5.65 0.53 -13.93
CA HIS A 63 4.64 0.65 -14.99
C HIS A 63 3.29 -0.01 -14.70
N ALA A 64 3.14 -0.73 -13.59
CA ALA A 64 1.88 -1.34 -13.17
C ALA A 64 1.63 -1.03 -11.69
N ALA A 65 0.39 -0.68 -11.32
CA ALA A 65 0.02 -0.46 -9.91
C ALA A 65 0.23 -1.72 -9.05
N PRO A 66 0.50 -1.59 -7.74
CA PRO A 66 0.60 -2.72 -6.82
C PRO A 66 -0.77 -3.25 -6.42
N SER A 67 -0.81 -4.50 -5.99
CA SER A 67 -1.89 -5.01 -5.14
C SER A 67 -1.64 -4.56 -3.70
N VAL A 68 -2.68 -4.07 -3.02
CA VAL A 68 -2.59 -3.60 -1.63
C VAL A 68 -3.68 -4.25 -0.80
N LEU A 69 -3.27 -4.93 0.27
CA LEU A 69 -4.14 -5.54 1.28
C LEU A 69 -3.68 -5.13 2.68
N PHE A 70 -4.49 -5.40 3.70
CA PHE A 70 -4.09 -5.22 5.10
C PHE A 70 -4.00 -6.55 5.83
N ALA A 71 -3.04 -6.65 6.75
CA ALA A 71 -2.82 -7.80 7.61
C ALA A 71 -2.81 -7.40 9.09
N ASP A 72 -2.94 -8.39 9.95
CA ASP A 72 -2.85 -8.26 11.40
C ASP A 72 -1.41 -7.94 11.85
N GLU A 73 -0.43 -8.56 11.19
CA GLU A 73 1.00 -8.34 11.42
C GLU A 73 1.82 -8.46 10.13
N VAL A 74 3.11 -8.08 10.21
CA VAL A 74 4.04 -8.22 9.08
C VAL A 74 4.20 -9.70 8.75
N GLY A 75 3.79 -10.09 7.55
CA GLY A 75 3.81 -11.50 7.16
C GLY A 75 2.58 -12.30 7.55
N GLY A 76 1.64 -11.67 8.24
CA GLY A 76 0.40 -12.28 8.72
C GLY A 76 -0.67 -12.43 7.64
N ALA A 77 -1.86 -12.82 8.07
CA ALA A 77 -2.97 -13.11 7.19
C ALA A 77 -3.68 -11.83 6.75
N THR A 78 -4.12 -11.76 5.49
CA THR A 78 -4.85 -10.59 4.96
C THR A 78 -6.37 -10.78 4.95
N THR A 79 -6.85 -11.90 5.48
CA THR A 79 -8.26 -12.33 5.41
C THR A 79 -9.12 -11.81 6.56
N ASP A 80 -8.52 -11.21 7.58
CA ASP A 80 -9.24 -10.66 8.73
C ASP A 80 -9.73 -9.23 8.43
N PRO A 81 -11.05 -8.98 8.37
CA PRO A 81 -11.58 -7.64 8.14
C PRO A 81 -11.21 -6.63 9.23
N GLU A 82 -11.02 -7.03 10.49
CA GLU A 82 -10.68 -6.10 11.58
C GLU A 82 -9.29 -5.48 11.39
N SER A 83 -8.43 -6.14 10.61
CA SER A 83 -7.11 -5.66 10.25
C SER A 83 -7.15 -4.50 9.22
N TRP A 84 -8.29 -4.27 8.57
CA TRP A 84 -8.47 -3.27 7.53
C TRP A 84 -9.00 -1.94 8.08
N PRO A 85 -8.66 -0.82 7.44
CA PRO A 85 -9.30 0.46 7.77
C PRO A 85 -10.71 0.56 7.18
N ALA A 86 -11.59 1.25 7.89
CA ALA A 86 -12.92 1.65 7.41
C ALA A 86 -12.86 2.89 6.49
N ALA A 87 -12.00 2.82 5.47
CA ALA A 87 -11.81 3.90 4.50
C ALA A 87 -12.67 3.68 3.24
N PRO A 88 -13.22 4.73 2.61
CA PRO A 88 -13.98 4.59 1.37
C PRO A 88 -13.16 3.88 0.29
N GLY A 89 -13.74 2.89 -0.38
CA GLY A 89 -13.08 2.09 -1.41
C GLY A 89 -12.27 0.90 -0.89
N TYR A 90 -12.09 0.73 0.42
CA TYR A 90 -11.41 -0.42 1.01
C TYR A 90 -12.48 -1.50 1.27
N ARG A 91 -12.50 -2.55 0.45
CA ARG A 91 -13.53 -3.61 0.47
C ARG A 91 -12.99 -4.81 1.22
N ALA A 92 -12.79 -4.62 2.53
CA ALA A 92 -12.22 -5.64 3.41
C ALA A 92 -13.00 -6.97 3.32
N PRO A 93 -12.31 -8.13 3.36
CA PRO A 93 -10.86 -8.32 3.31
C PRO A 93 -10.34 -8.57 1.88
N ASN A 94 -11.13 -8.22 0.86
CA ASN A 94 -10.93 -8.71 -0.50
C ASN A 94 -9.92 -7.88 -1.28
N ASP A 95 -10.15 -6.58 -1.38
CA ASP A 95 -9.33 -5.66 -2.17
C ASP A 95 -9.57 -4.19 -1.81
N ILE A 96 -8.86 -3.30 -2.49
CA ILE A 96 -9.10 -1.86 -2.47
C ILE A 96 -9.49 -1.43 -3.88
N CYS A 97 -10.67 -0.85 -4.02
CA CYS A 97 -11.16 -0.31 -5.29
C CYS A 97 -10.71 1.15 -5.46
N LYS A 98 -9.39 1.36 -5.64
CA LYS A 98 -8.81 2.71 -5.82
C LYS A 98 -7.81 2.79 -6.98
N PRO A 99 -7.64 3.98 -7.60
CA PRO A 99 -6.76 4.16 -8.76
C PRO A 99 -5.29 3.78 -8.52
N PHE A 100 -4.81 3.81 -7.28
CA PHE A 100 -3.43 3.43 -6.97
C PHE A 100 -3.22 1.91 -6.85
N THR A 101 -4.24 1.09 -7.07
CA THR A 101 -4.16 -0.38 -6.92
C THR A 101 -4.37 -1.12 -8.22
N ALA A 102 -3.76 -2.31 -8.32
CA ALA A 102 -3.90 -3.20 -9.47
C ALA A 102 -5.35 -3.61 -9.69
N GLU A 103 -6.06 -3.96 -8.61
CA GLU A 103 -7.45 -4.41 -8.64
C GLU A 103 -8.37 -3.28 -9.11
N GLY A 104 -8.16 -2.06 -8.62
CA GLY A 104 -8.88 -0.88 -9.09
C GLY A 104 -8.66 -0.58 -10.57
N GLN A 105 -7.41 -0.57 -11.03
CA GLN A 105 -7.06 -0.33 -12.43
C GLN A 105 -7.58 -1.43 -13.38
N ALA A 106 -7.68 -2.67 -12.90
CA ALA A 106 -8.24 -3.77 -13.66
C ALA A 106 -9.76 -3.67 -13.82
N LEU A 107 -10.47 -3.22 -12.77
CA LEU A 107 -11.92 -3.10 -12.76
C LEU A 107 -12.42 -1.88 -13.54
N HIS A 108 -11.70 -0.76 -13.48
CA HIS A 108 -12.12 0.52 -14.04
C HIS A 108 -11.29 0.89 -15.27
N SER A 109 -11.75 0.49 -16.45
CA SER A 109 -11.08 0.80 -17.73
C SER A 109 -10.94 2.31 -17.99
N GLU A 110 -11.85 3.12 -17.44
CA GLU A 110 -11.85 4.57 -17.51
C GLU A 110 -10.68 5.20 -16.74
N TRP A 111 -10.05 4.48 -15.82
CA TRP A 111 -8.86 4.93 -15.10
C TRP A 111 -7.57 4.72 -15.88
N ARG A 112 -7.60 4.13 -17.08
CA ARG A 112 -6.38 4.00 -17.92
C ARG A 112 -5.84 5.34 -18.39
N THR A 113 -6.67 6.39 -18.41
CA THR A 113 -6.31 7.74 -18.81
C THR A 113 -6.89 8.78 -17.86
N GLY A 114 -6.43 10.02 -17.97
CA GLY A 114 -6.95 11.14 -17.19
C GLY A 114 -6.44 11.16 -15.73
N PRO A 115 -7.19 11.79 -14.80
CA PRO A 115 -6.70 12.08 -13.45
C PRO A 115 -6.58 10.84 -12.55
N HIS A 116 -7.18 9.71 -12.95
CA HIS A 116 -7.09 8.43 -12.24
C HIS A 116 -6.10 7.45 -12.89
N ALA A 117 -5.38 7.91 -13.93
CA ALA A 117 -4.31 7.14 -14.54
C ALA A 117 -3.25 6.74 -13.51
N TRP A 118 -2.82 5.49 -13.63
CA TRP A 118 -1.70 4.99 -12.86
C TRP A 118 -0.48 5.90 -13.05
N ARG A 119 0.09 6.36 -11.92
CA ARG A 119 1.24 7.24 -11.92
C ARG A 119 2.53 6.43 -11.92
N SER A 120 3.12 6.22 -13.10
CA SER A 120 4.39 5.50 -13.25
C SER A 120 5.66 6.37 -13.19
N ALA A 121 5.52 7.68 -12.92
CA ALA A 121 6.63 8.63 -12.92
C ALA A 121 6.92 9.18 -11.52
N GLY A 122 8.20 9.51 -11.26
CA GLY A 122 8.70 9.85 -9.91
C GLY A 122 8.89 8.60 -9.08
N ASN A 123 8.48 8.65 -7.81
CA ASN A 123 8.44 7.51 -6.89
C ASN A 123 6.98 7.02 -6.69
N PRO A 124 6.45 6.13 -7.56
CA PRO A 124 5.13 5.55 -7.40
C PRO A 124 4.91 4.82 -6.08
N PHE A 125 5.96 4.25 -5.49
CA PHE A 125 5.84 3.57 -4.21
C PHE A 125 5.54 4.56 -3.08
N LEU A 126 6.27 5.68 -3.02
CA LEU A 126 5.95 6.76 -2.08
C LEU A 126 4.52 7.27 -2.28
N HIS A 127 4.10 7.50 -3.54
CA HIS A 127 2.74 7.95 -3.83
C HIS A 127 1.67 6.99 -3.27
N VAL A 128 1.85 5.68 -3.40
CA VAL A 128 0.95 4.66 -2.83
C VAL A 128 0.89 4.79 -1.31
N VAL A 129 2.05 4.87 -0.65
CA VAL A 129 2.13 4.95 0.81
C VAL A 129 1.54 6.26 1.36
N GLU A 130 1.83 7.39 0.74
CA GLU A 130 1.24 8.69 1.08
C GLU A 130 -0.29 8.67 0.93
N THR A 131 -0.79 8.04 -0.15
CA THR A 131 -2.23 7.93 -0.40
C THR A 131 -2.91 7.09 0.68
N ILE A 132 -2.32 5.95 1.06
CA ILE A 132 -2.82 5.12 2.15
C ILE A 132 -2.83 5.93 3.46
N CYS A 133 -1.74 6.63 3.79
CA CYS A 133 -1.67 7.46 5.00
C CYS A 133 -2.76 8.54 5.01
N GLY A 134 -2.98 9.21 3.88
CA GLY A 134 -4.04 10.21 3.73
C GLY A 134 -5.45 9.61 3.88
N ASP A 135 -5.67 8.40 3.39
CA ASP A 135 -6.94 7.68 3.57
C ASP A 135 -7.17 7.28 5.03
N LEU A 136 -6.15 6.74 5.70
CA LEU A 136 -6.20 6.36 7.11
C LEU A 136 -6.45 7.56 8.02
N ALA A 137 -5.83 8.70 7.71
CA ALA A 137 -6.04 9.95 8.43
C ALA A 137 -7.51 10.42 8.30
N ARG A 138 -8.11 10.35 7.11
CA ARG A 138 -9.52 10.70 6.89
C ARG A 138 -10.51 9.70 7.49
N ALA A 139 -10.11 8.43 7.60
CA ALA A 139 -10.89 7.41 8.27
C ALA A 139 -10.81 7.53 9.81
N ASP A 140 -9.98 8.45 10.33
CA ASP A 140 -9.65 8.63 11.74
C ASP A 140 -9.14 7.32 12.39
N GLY A 141 -8.44 6.48 11.61
CA GLY A 141 -7.92 5.20 12.07
C GLY A 141 -8.98 4.17 12.49
N ARG A 142 -10.23 4.32 12.05
CA ARG A 142 -11.29 3.33 12.29
C ARG A 142 -11.00 2.04 11.52
N ARG A 143 -11.30 0.89 12.15
CA ARG A 143 -11.22 -0.45 11.56
C ARG A 143 -12.55 -0.82 10.90
N ALA A 144 -12.49 -1.67 9.87
CA ALA A 144 -13.68 -2.31 9.34
C ALA A 144 -14.25 -3.28 10.38
N ALA A 145 -15.59 -3.36 10.47
CA ALA A 145 -16.34 -4.18 11.41
C ALA A 145 -17.04 -5.34 10.70
#